data_AF-A0A090TKR0-F1
#
_entry.id   AF-A0A090TKR0-F1
#
_cell.length_a   1.000
_cell.length_b   1.000
_cell.length_c   1.000
_cell.angle_alpha   90.00
_cell.angle_beta   90.00
_cell.angle_gamma   90.00
#
_symmetry.space_group_name_H-M   'P 1'
#
loop_
_entity.id
_entity.type
_entity.pdbx_description
1 polymer ?
#
loop_
_entity_poly.entity_id
_entity_poly.type
_entity_poly.pdbx_seq_one_letter_code
_entity_poly.pdbx_strand_id
1 'polypeptide(L)'
;MKTIIQILKVVVFFVLSTHFALASVSDRETFAQALIGKNNPLKESAMTWIVENESSTVAKSVLTAWLEGDLYYVKDKKSEQFQALYISDNIKKSPTAKSAWDDTTLAIESSRQFKKVRVNNKLRGMIRLEIASLGLSNSEPSIRLSAVTAFLGKTDDPSWRNCSKEKRLSKMPMCSTFLT
;
A
#
# COMPACT_ATOMS: atom_id res chain seq x y z
N MET A 1 -21.02 53.62 12.16
CA MET A 1 -20.42 53.08 10.92
C MET A 1 -19.15 52.26 11.16
N LYS A 2 -18.17 52.74 11.96
CA LYS A 2 -16.93 51.98 12.27
C LYS A 2 -17.18 50.61 12.95
N THR A 3 -18.15 50.52 13.86
CA THR A 3 -18.50 49.28 14.58
C THR A 3 -19.17 48.23 13.68
N ILE A 4 -20.01 48.66 12.74
CA ILE A 4 -20.68 47.78 11.74
C ILE A 4 -19.64 47.19 10.78
N ILE A 5 -18.66 47.99 10.34
CA ILE A 5 -17.54 47.53 9.50
C ILE A 5 -16.63 46.54 10.25
N GLN A 6 -16.45 46.71 11.56
CA GLN A 6 -15.69 45.76 12.38
C GLN A 6 -16.42 44.42 12.56
N ILE A 7 -17.74 44.44 12.78
CA ILE A 7 -18.55 43.22 12.90
C ILE A 7 -18.57 42.46 11.56
N LEU A 8 -18.68 43.16 10.43
CA LEU A 8 -18.62 42.56 9.09
C LEU A 8 -17.27 41.84 8.83
N LYS A 9 -16.15 42.42 9.28
CA LYS A 9 -14.81 41.82 9.14
C LYS A 9 -14.64 40.53 9.95
N VAL A 10 -15.23 40.47 11.15
CA VAL A 10 -15.19 39.26 11.99
C VAL A 10 -16.01 38.14 11.38
N VAL A 11 -17.18 38.45 10.80
CA VAL A 11 -18.03 37.47 10.12
C VAL A 11 -17.37 36.93 8.85
N VAL A 12 -16.72 37.79 8.06
CA VAL A 12 -15.97 37.36 6.86
C VAL A 12 -14.78 36.48 7.24
N PHE A 13 -14.05 36.78 8.32
CA PHE A 13 -12.92 35.95 8.77
C PHE A 13 -13.36 34.56 9.28
N PHE A 14 -14.57 34.46 9.87
CA PHE A 14 -15.12 33.19 10.33
C PHE A 14 -15.57 32.26 9.18
N VAL A 15 -16.04 32.84 8.06
CA VAL A 15 -16.49 32.08 6.88
C VAL A 15 -15.31 31.52 6.05
N LEU A 16 -14.11 32.08 6.16
CA LEU A 16 -12.91 31.55 5.47
C LEU A 16 -12.27 30.33 6.15
N SER A 17 -12.74 29.89 7.32
CA SER A 17 -12.05 28.87 8.13
C SER A 17 -12.53 27.43 7.93
N THR A 18 -13.52 27.17 7.05
CA THR A 18 -14.18 25.85 6.99
C THR A 18 -14.08 25.16 5.63
N HIS A 19 -12.87 24.84 5.18
CA HIS A 19 -12.66 23.75 4.20
C HIS A 19 -11.35 23.01 4.48
N PHE A 20 -11.25 22.36 5.65
CA PHE A 20 -10.33 21.24 5.78
C PHE A 20 -10.96 20.03 5.09
N ALA A 21 -10.78 19.92 3.77
CA ALA A 21 -11.09 18.69 3.07
C ALA A 21 -10.15 17.61 3.60
N LEU A 22 -10.69 16.69 4.41
CA LEU A 22 -9.99 15.47 4.75
C LEU A 22 -9.84 14.68 3.45
N ALA A 23 -8.62 14.65 2.88
CA ALA A 23 -8.36 13.84 1.71
C ALA A 23 -8.56 12.36 2.08
N SER A 24 -9.67 11.77 1.64
CA SER A 24 -9.98 10.35 1.76
C SER A 24 -9.79 9.66 0.42
N VAL A 25 -9.39 8.39 0.45
CA VAL A 25 -9.33 7.55 -0.77
C VAL A 25 -10.71 6.95 -1.00
N SER A 26 -11.36 7.31 -2.10
CA SER A 26 -12.74 6.89 -2.44
C SER A 26 -12.89 6.29 -3.82
N ASP A 27 -11.91 6.47 -4.69
CA ASP A 27 -11.95 6.20 -6.13
C ASP A 27 -10.55 5.94 -6.66
N ARG A 28 -10.43 5.49 -7.91
CA ARG A 28 -9.17 5.09 -8.54
C ARG A 28 -8.20 6.28 -8.68
N GLU A 29 -8.73 7.47 -8.91
CA GLU A 29 -7.96 8.71 -9.05
C GLU A 29 -7.39 9.14 -7.70
N THR A 30 -8.22 9.20 -6.65
CA THR A 30 -7.75 9.49 -5.28
C THR A 30 -6.81 8.41 -4.75
N PHE A 31 -6.99 7.15 -5.15
CA PHE A 31 -6.04 6.07 -4.88
C PHE A 31 -4.67 6.36 -5.52
N ALA A 32 -4.64 6.69 -6.82
CA ALA A 32 -3.41 7.03 -7.51
C ALA A 32 -2.70 8.24 -6.86
N GLN A 33 -3.47 9.26 -6.48
CA GLN A 33 -2.95 10.44 -5.76
C GLN A 33 -2.34 10.07 -4.41
N ALA A 34 -2.98 9.19 -3.64
CA ALA A 34 -2.46 8.72 -2.36
C ALA A 34 -1.12 7.98 -2.53
N LEU A 35 -0.99 7.15 -3.57
CA LEU A 35 0.24 6.40 -3.87
C LEU A 35 1.39 7.32 -4.33
N ILE A 36 1.08 8.35 -5.11
CA ILE A 36 2.05 9.35 -5.59
C ILE A 36 2.51 10.27 -4.44
N GLY A 37 1.63 10.51 -3.47
CA GLY A 37 1.89 11.33 -2.29
C GLY A 37 2.99 10.79 -1.38
N LYS A 38 3.39 11.63 -0.41
CA LYS A 38 4.37 11.28 0.64
C LYS A 38 3.71 10.79 1.94
N ASN A 39 2.39 10.92 2.06
CA ASN A 39 1.67 10.64 3.29
C ASN A 39 1.46 9.13 3.44
N ASN A 40 2.16 8.51 4.41
CA ASN A 40 2.06 7.07 4.66
C ASN A 40 0.65 6.65 5.13
N PRO A 41 -0.01 7.37 6.06
CA PRO A 41 -1.42 7.12 6.37
C PRO A 41 -2.36 7.05 5.16
N LEU A 42 -2.24 7.95 4.17
CA LEU A 42 -3.08 7.88 2.96
C LEU A 42 -2.80 6.64 2.12
N LYS A 43 -1.55 6.18 2.10
CA LYS A 43 -1.16 4.92 1.44
C LYS A 43 -1.73 3.70 2.17
N GLU A 44 -1.84 3.77 3.49
CA GLU A 44 -2.50 2.75 4.30
C GLU A 44 -3.99 2.69 3.97
N SER A 45 -4.69 3.83 3.94
CA SER A 45 -6.09 3.89 3.50
C SER A 45 -6.27 3.40 2.06
N ALA A 46 -5.33 3.69 1.16
CA ALA A 46 -5.38 3.23 -0.23
C ALA A 46 -5.31 1.70 -0.33
N MET A 47 -4.50 1.04 0.52
CA MET A 47 -4.43 -0.42 0.57
C MET A 47 -5.76 -1.03 1.01
N THR A 48 -6.39 -0.48 2.05
CA THR A 48 -7.70 -0.93 2.50
C THR A 48 -8.75 -0.75 1.41
N TRP A 49 -8.79 0.43 0.79
CA TRP A 49 -9.73 0.75 -0.28
C TRP A 49 -9.62 -0.23 -1.47
N ILE A 50 -8.41 -0.53 -1.97
CA ILE A 50 -8.29 -1.42 -3.13
C ILE A 50 -8.70 -2.86 -2.81
N VAL A 51 -8.50 -3.32 -1.58
CA VAL A 51 -8.91 -4.65 -1.12
C VAL A 51 -10.43 -4.76 -0.99
N GLU A 52 -11.09 -3.67 -0.56
CA GLU A 52 -12.54 -3.64 -0.32
C GLU A 52 -13.36 -3.33 -1.58
N ASN A 53 -12.83 -2.52 -2.50
CA ASN A 53 -13.58 -1.97 -3.63
C ASN A 53 -13.27 -2.61 -4.99
N GLU A 54 -12.13 -3.29 -5.14
CA GLU A 54 -11.73 -3.92 -6.40
C GLU A 54 -11.77 -5.46 -6.32
N SER A 55 -11.75 -6.13 -7.47
CA SER A 55 -11.69 -7.59 -7.50
C SER A 55 -10.39 -8.12 -6.87
N SER A 56 -10.45 -9.28 -6.22
CA SER A 56 -9.27 -9.93 -5.59
C SER A 56 -8.09 -10.06 -6.58
N THR A 57 -8.36 -10.32 -7.85
CA THR A 57 -7.34 -10.41 -8.91
C THR A 57 -6.65 -9.07 -9.17
N VAL A 58 -7.43 -7.99 -9.35
CA VAL A 58 -6.89 -6.63 -9.59
C VAL A 58 -6.14 -6.14 -8.37
N ALA A 59 -6.74 -6.25 -7.18
CA ALA A 59 -6.12 -5.83 -5.93
C ALA A 59 -4.78 -6.56 -5.70
N LYS A 60 -4.76 -7.89 -5.86
CA LYS A 60 -3.53 -8.67 -5.74
C LYS A 60 -2.48 -8.29 -6.78
N SER A 61 -2.87 -8.07 -8.03
CA SER A 61 -1.96 -7.65 -9.11
C SER A 61 -1.29 -6.31 -8.79
N VAL A 62 -2.10 -5.28 -8.45
CA VAL A 62 -1.60 -3.93 -8.14
C VAL A 62 -0.73 -3.92 -6.89
N LEU A 63 -1.17 -4.59 -5.81
CA LEU A 63 -0.40 -4.69 -4.57
C LEU A 63 0.93 -5.43 -4.77
N THR A 64 0.94 -6.49 -5.57
CA THR A 64 2.18 -7.23 -5.90
C THR A 64 3.14 -6.36 -6.70
N ALA A 65 2.66 -5.69 -7.75
CA ALA A 65 3.46 -4.76 -8.54
C ALA A 65 4.02 -3.62 -7.67
N TRP A 66 3.25 -3.13 -6.70
CA TRP A 66 3.73 -2.11 -5.77
C TRP A 66 4.80 -2.63 -4.81
N LEU A 67 4.63 -3.87 -4.31
CA LEU A 67 5.59 -4.53 -3.41
C LEU A 67 6.94 -4.80 -4.08
N GLU A 68 6.92 -5.20 -5.34
CA GLU A 68 8.09 -5.51 -6.16
C GLU A 68 8.75 -4.24 -6.73
N GLY A 69 7.98 -3.14 -6.77
CA GLY A 69 8.44 -1.85 -7.26
C GLY A 69 8.29 -1.71 -8.77
N ASP A 70 7.38 -2.47 -9.36
CA ASP A 70 7.09 -2.52 -10.79
C ASP A 70 5.81 -1.75 -11.15
N LEU A 71 5.26 -1.02 -10.17
CA LEU A 71 4.18 -0.06 -10.34
C LEU A 71 4.74 1.34 -10.66
N TYR A 72 4.26 1.92 -11.75
CA TYR A 72 4.65 3.23 -12.26
C TYR A 72 3.41 4.11 -12.47
N TYR A 73 3.64 5.43 -12.44
CA TYR A 73 2.64 6.41 -12.81
C TYR A 73 3.17 7.35 -13.90
N VAL A 74 2.28 7.87 -14.73
CA VAL A 74 2.63 8.91 -15.71
C VAL A 74 2.78 10.24 -14.99
N LYS A 75 3.98 10.84 -15.06
CA LYS A 75 4.26 12.14 -14.42
C LYS A 75 4.15 13.33 -15.38
N ASP A 76 3.92 13.08 -16.66
CA ASP A 76 3.78 14.15 -17.65
C ASP A 76 2.40 14.80 -17.52
N LYS A 77 2.38 16.10 -17.17
CA LYS A 77 1.16 16.88 -16.97
C LYS A 77 0.42 17.16 -18.28
N LYS A 78 1.10 17.04 -19.43
CA LYS A 78 0.50 17.28 -20.75
C LYS A 78 -0.18 16.05 -21.33
N SER A 79 0.06 14.88 -20.73
CA SER A 79 -0.57 13.63 -21.14
C SER A 79 -1.99 13.54 -20.58
N GLU A 80 -2.92 13.03 -21.37
CA GLU A 80 -4.28 12.68 -20.92
C GLU A 80 -4.26 11.62 -19.81
N GLN A 81 -3.18 10.83 -19.73
CA GLN A 81 -3.00 9.75 -18.76
C GLN A 81 -2.26 10.22 -17.51
N PHE A 82 -2.20 11.53 -17.24
CA PHE A 82 -1.51 12.07 -16.07
C PHE A 82 -1.98 11.38 -14.79
N GLN A 83 -1.01 10.84 -14.01
CA GLN A 83 -1.22 10.05 -12.79
C GLN A 83 -1.84 8.65 -12.95
N ALA A 84 -2.18 8.22 -14.16
CA ALA A 84 -2.62 6.84 -14.40
C ALA A 84 -1.51 5.83 -14.04
N LEU A 85 -1.92 4.67 -13.52
CA LEU A 85 -1.05 3.63 -13.00
C LEU A 85 -0.82 2.51 -14.01
N TYR A 86 0.43 2.09 -14.14
CA TYR A 86 0.87 1.05 -15.05
C TYR A 86 1.85 0.09 -14.39
N ILE A 87 1.83 -1.17 -14.81
CA ILE A 87 2.68 -2.26 -14.32
C ILE A 87 3.68 -2.64 -15.42
N SER A 88 4.96 -2.69 -15.07
CA SER A 88 6.04 -3.11 -15.96
C SER A 88 7.31 -3.46 -15.19
N ASP A 89 7.89 -4.64 -15.38
CA ASP A 89 9.12 -5.06 -14.69
C ASP A 89 10.29 -4.10 -14.93
N ASN A 90 10.38 -3.54 -16.14
CA ASN A 90 11.42 -2.59 -16.48
C ASN A 90 11.00 -1.60 -17.55
N ILE A 91 10.53 -0.43 -17.13
CA ILE A 91 10.06 0.65 -18.01
C ILE A 91 11.11 1.16 -19.02
N LYS A 92 12.42 0.88 -18.82
CA LYS A 92 13.46 1.27 -19.78
C LYS A 92 13.70 0.26 -20.89
N LYS A 93 13.32 -1.00 -20.67
CA LYS A 93 13.56 -2.12 -21.59
C LYS A 93 12.27 -2.67 -22.19
N SER A 94 11.16 -2.52 -21.49
CA SER A 94 9.86 -2.99 -21.96
C SER A 94 9.33 -2.04 -23.04
N PRO A 95 8.78 -2.57 -24.15
CA PRO A 95 8.16 -1.76 -25.20
C PRO A 95 6.75 -1.27 -24.79
N THR A 96 6.11 -1.96 -23.85
CA THR A 96 4.76 -1.67 -23.38
C THR A 96 4.66 -1.74 -21.86
N ALA A 97 3.68 -1.06 -21.31
CA ALA A 97 3.26 -1.16 -19.92
C ALA A 97 1.79 -1.55 -19.84
N LYS A 98 1.43 -2.46 -18.93
CA LYS A 98 0.04 -2.88 -18.72
C LYS A 98 -0.67 -1.91 -17.78
N SER A 99 -1.93 -1.58 -18.03
CA SER A 99 -2.74 -0.82 -17.08
C SER A 99 -2.86 -1.57 -15.75
N ALA A 100 -2.89 -0.83 -14.65
CA ALA A 100 -3.10 -1.40 -13.31
C ALA A 100 -4.53 -1.96 -13.12
N TRP A 101 -5.49 -1.44 -13.88
CA TRP A 101 -6.91 -1.71 -13.68
C TRP A 101 -7.47 -2.74 -14.65
N ASP A 102 -7.02 -2.68 -15.90
CA ASP A 102 -7.57 -3.46 -17.01
C ASP A 102 -6.46 -4.15 -17.81
N ASP A 103 -6.84 -4.98 -18.78
CA ASP A 103 -5.90 -5.66 -19.68
C ASP A 103 -5.37 -4.77 -20.82
N THR A 104 -5.60 -3.45 -20.75
CA THR A 104 -5.11 -2.50 -21.75
C THR A 104 -3.61 -2.29 -21.60
N THR A 105 -2.91 -2.12 -22.73
CA THR A 105 -1.47 -1.84 -22.75
C THR A 105 -1.18 -0.49 -23.39
N LEU A 106 -0.22 0.23 -22.83
CA LEU A 106 0.29 1.49 -23.35
C LEU A 106 1.69 1.30 -23.93
N ALA A 107 1.92 1.79 -25.14
CA ALA A 107 3.25 1.84 -25.73
C ALA A 107 4.13 2.86 -25.00
N ILE A 108 5.35 2.48 -24.64
CA ILE A 108 6.28 3.37 -23.94
C ILE A 108 7.08 4.14 -24.98
N GLU A 109 6.65 5.36 -25.30
CA GLU A 109 7.42 6.27 -26.18
C GLU A 109 8.71 6.75 -25.48
N SER A 110 8.60 7.07 -24.19
CA SER A 110 9.72 7.52 -23.40
C SER A 110 9.60 7.07 -21.95
N SER A 111 10.58 6.29 -21.50
CA SER A 111 10.70 5.90 -20.07
C SER A 111 10.75 7.11 -19.13
N ARG A 112 11.07 8.31 -19.64
CA ARG A 112 11.09 9.55 -18.86
C ARG A 112 9.70 10.08 -18.51
N GLN A 113 8.64 9.67 -19.20
CA GLN A 113 7.26 10.06 -18.88
C GLN A 113 6.74 9.34 -17.64
N PHE A 114 7.33 8.20 -17.30
CA PHE A 114 6.94 7.37 -16.17
C PHE A 114 7.80 7.63 -14.94
N LYS A 115 7.20 7.39 -13.78
CA LYS A 115 7.91 7.42 -12.51
C LYS A 115 7.43 6.30 -11.61
N LYS A 116 8.37 5.65 -10.94
CA LYS A 116 8.09 4.52 -10.04
C LYS A 116 7.32 4.98 -8.80
N VAL A 117 6.28 4.23 -8.43
CA VAL A 117 5.60 4.38 -7.13
C VAL A 117 6.53 3.83 -6.05
N ARG A 118 6.87 4.66 -5.06
CA ARG A 118 7.79 4.25 -3.99
C ARG A 118 7.06 3.46 -2.91
N VAL A 119 7.74 2.44 -2.42
CA VAL A 119 7.35 1.65 -1.25
C VAL A 119 8.47 1.73 -0.20
N ASN A 120 8.11 1.94 1.07
CA ASN A 120 9.05 1.90 2.19
C ASN A 120 8.95 0.56 2.93
N ASN A 121 9.92 0.22 3.78
CA ASN A 121 9.97 -1.09 4.45
C ASN A 121 8.72 -1.40 5.29
N LYS A 122 8.13 -0.38 5.94
CA LYS A 122 6.87 -0.54 6.69
C LYS A 122 5.71 -0.94 5.76
N LEU A 123 5.53 -0.20 4.66
CA LEU A 123 4.52 -0.46 3.65
C LEU A 123 4.70 -1.85 3.03
N ARG A 124 5.94 -2.30 2.80
CA ARG A 124 6.17 -3.67 2.29
C ARG A 124 5.63 -4.75 3.22
N GLY A 125 5.75 -4.56 4.54
CA GLY A 125 5.15 -5.46 5.53
C GLY A 125 3.63 -5.48 5.43
N MET A 126 3.00 -4.31 5.39
CA MET A 126 1.55 -4.17 5.31
C MET A 126 0.98 -4.70 3.98
N ILE A 127 1.61 -4.38 2.85
CA ILE A 127 1.20 -4.89 1.53
C ILE A 127 1.23 -6.43 1.51
N ARG A 128 2.26 -7.06 2.10
CA ARG A 128 2.32 -8.52 2.20
C ARG A 128 1.17 -9.10 3.04
N LEU A 129 0.80 -8.42 4.11
CA LEU A 129 -0.34 -8.81 4.95
C LEU A 129 -1.64 -8.75 4.16
N GLU A 130 -1.87 -7.67 3.40
CA GLU A 130 -3.07 -7.53 2.56
C GLU A 130 -3.11 -8.58 1.44
N ILE A 131 -1.99 -8.83 0.76
CA ILE A 131 -1.91 -9.90 -0.26
C ILE A 131 -2.19 -11.28 0.37
N ALA A 132 -1.68 -11.54 1.56
CA ALA A 132 -1.95 -12.78 2.28
C ALA A 132 -3.43 -12.89 2.68
N SER A 133 -4.03 -11.80 3.18
CA SER A 133 -5.46 -11.71 3.50
C SER A 133 -6.33 -12.06 2.29
N LEU A 134 -6.05 -11.45 1.14
CA LEU A 134 -6.71 -11.77 -0.14
C LEU A 134 -6.57 -13.24 -0.56
N GLY A 135 -5.40 -13.85 -0.28
CA GLY A 135 -5.16 -15.26 -0.57
C GLY A 135 -5.87 -16.20 0.40
N LEU A 136 -5.99 -15.83 1.68
CA LEU A 136 -6.66 -16.61 2.71
C LEU A 136 -8.18 -16.64 2.54
N SER A 137 -8.77 -15.56 2.04
CA SER A 137 -10.20 -15.47 1.75
C SER A 137 -10.61 -16.16 0.44
N ASN A 138 -9.66 -16.71 -0.31
CA ASN A 138 -9.94 -17.36 -1.58
C ASN A 138 -10.68 -18.70 -1.39
N SER A 139 -11.63 -18.99 -2.29
CA SER A 139 -12.40 -20.25 -2.29
C SER A 139 -11.54 -21.47 -2.54
N GLU A 140 -10.47 -21.32 -3.32
CA GLU A 140 -9.58 -22.39 -3.75
C GLU A 140 -8.56 -22.77 -2.64
N PRO A 141 -8.56 -24.03 -2.13
CA PRO A 141 -7.67 -24.45 -1.05
C PRO A 141 -6.18 -24.29 -1.35
N SER A 142 -5.77 -24.52 -2.61
CA SER A 142 -4.38 -24.38 -3.02
C SER A 142 -3.88 -22.93 -2.91
N ILE A 143 -4.74 -21.95 -3.23
CA ILE A 143 -4.42 -20.53 -3.09
C ILE A 143 -4.27 -20.15 -1.62
N ARG A 144 -5.15 -20.63 -0.74
CA ARG A 144 -5.05 -20.40 0.71
C ARG A 144 -3.73 -20.93 1.29
N LEU A 145 -3.34 -22.15 0.91
CA LEU A 145 -2.08 -22.74 1.34
C LEU A 145 -0.87 -21.92 0.84
N SER A 146 -0.91 -21.48 -0.43
CA SER A 146 0.14 -20.63 -0.98
C SER A 146 0.27 -19.29 -0.22
N ALA A 147 -0.86 -18.72 0.23
CA ALA A 147 -0.88 -17.48 1.00
C ALA A 147 -0.25 -17.67 2.39
N VAL A 148 -0.61 -18.74 3.09
CA VAL A 148 0.00 -19.09 4.40
C VAL A 148 1.49 -19.33 4.25
N THR A 149 1.90 -20.11 3.26
CA THR A 149 3.32 -20.43 3.05
C THR A 149 4.14 -19.21 2.63
N ALA A 150 3.60 -18.34 1.78
CA ALA A 150 4.24 -17.07 1.43
C ALA A 150 4.35 -16.14 2.63
N PHE A 151 3.32 -16.11 3.50
CA PHE A 151 3.32 -15.34 4.73
C PHE A 151 4.39 -15.84 5.70
N LEU A 152 4.43 -17.15 5.98
CA LEU A 152 5.39 -17.76 6.91
C LEU A 152 6.83 -17.73 6.37
N GLY A 153 7.03 -18.02 5.08
CA GLY A 153 8.34 -18.15 4.44
C GLY A 153 9.08 -16.84 4.18
N LYS A 154 8.41 -15.69 4.26
CA LYS A 154 8.98 -14.35 4.02
C LYS A 154 9.10 -13.50 5.29
N THR A 155 8.94 -14.10 6.47
CA THR A 155 9.14 -13.41 7.75
C THR A 155 10.63 -13.16 8.00
N ASP A 156 11.18 -12.12 7.38
CA ASP A 156 12.52 -11.60 7.69
C ASP A 156 12.57 -10.85 9.03
N ASP A 157 11.42 -10.67 9.70
CA ASP A 157 11.32 -10.03 11.01
C ASP A 157 11.85 -10.98 12.11
N PRO A 158 12.93 -10.66 12.83
CA PRO A 158 13.48 -11.51 13.88
C PRO A 158 12.53 -11.72 15.08
N SER A 159 11.41 -11.00 15.16
CA SER A 159 10.44 -11.07 16.25
C SER A 159 9.94 -12.50 16.52
N TRP A 160 9.76 -13.33 15.49
CA TRP A 160 9.36 -14.74 15.66
C TRP A 160 10.50 -15.67 16.10
N ARG A 161 11.78 -15.30 15.90
CA ARG A 161 12.91 -16.10 16.40
C ARG A 161 12.89 -16.20 17.92
N ASN A 162 12.30 -15.23 18.61
CA ASN A 162 12.14 -15.24 20.06
C ASN A 162 11.07 -16.25 20.52
N CYS A 163 9.96 -16.43 19.79
CA CYS A 163 8.97 -17.47 20.09
C CYS A 163 9.55 -18.89 19.95
N SER A 164 10.47 -19.13 19.00
CA SER A 164 11.10 -20.46 18.85
C SER A 164 12.15 -20.77 19.92
N LYS A 165 12.68 -19.74 20.60
CA LYS A 165 13.73 -19.89 21.64
C LYS A 165 13.17 -20.12 23.03
N GLU A 166 11.92 -19.74 23.29
CA GLU A 166 11.31 -19.90 24.62
C GLU A 166 11.12 -21.38 25.02
N LYS A 167 10.98 -22.30 24.05
CA LYS A 167 11.01 -23.75 24.29
C LYS A 167 12.37 -24.33 24.70
N ARG A 168 13.45 -23.53 24.72
CA ARG A 168 14.78 -23.98 25.17
C ARG A 168 15.14 -23.60 26.60
N LEU A 169 14.31 -22.80 27.29
CA LEU A 169 14.56 -22.39 28.67
C LEU A 169 13.82 -23.25 29.72
N SER A 170 13.02 -24.24 29.32
CA SER A 170 12.49 -25.26 30.24
C SER A 170 13.43 -26.46 30.42
N LYS A 171 14.76 -26.24 30.45
CA LYS A 171 15.67 -27.23 31.00
C LYS A 171 15.48 -27.23 32.53
N MET A 172 14.65 -28.15 33.01
CA MET A 172 14.67 -28.63 34.40
C MET A 172 16.11 -28.82 34.87
N PRO A 173 16.54 -28.19 35.97
CA PRO A 173 17.64 -28.71 36.74
C PRO A 173 17.12 -29.87 37.59
N MET A 174 17.47 -31.09 37.19
CA MET A 174 17.63 -32.20 38.12
C MET A 174 18.80 -31.82 39.03
N CYS A 175 18.52 -31.39 40.26
CA CYS A 175 19.50 -31.34 41.33
C CYS A 175 18.94 -32.10 42.53
N SER A 176 19.35 -33.36 42.58
CA SER A 176 19.39 -34.19 43.78
C SER A 176 20.17 -33.51 44.91
N THR A 177 19.96 -34.01 46.13
CA THR A 177 20.65 -33.74 47.41
C THR A 177 20.31 -32.45 48.15
N PHE A 178 19.54 -32.59 49.23
CA PHE A 178 20.06 -32.31 50.57
C PHE A 178 19.33 -33.20 51.60
N LEU A 179 20.08 -34.13 52.21
CA LEU A 179 19.73 -34.70 53.51
C LEU A 179 19.71 -33.56 54.52
N THR A 180 18.65 -33.42 55.33
CA THR A 180 18.65 -33.71 56.78
C THR A 180 17.20 -33.75 57.26
#